data_AF-A0A660UGJ2-F1
#
_entry.id   AF-A0A660UGJ2-F1
#
_cell.length_a   1.000
_cell.length_b   1.000
_cell.length_c   1.000
_cell.angle_alpha   90.00
_cell.angle_beta   90.00
_cell.angle_gamma   90.00
#
_symmetry.space_group_name_H-M   'P 1'
#
loop_
_entity.id
_entity.type
_entity.pdbx_description
1 polymer ?
#
loop_
_entity_poly.entity_id
_entity_poly.type
_entity_poly.pdbx_seq_one_letter_code
_entity_poly.pdbx_strand_id
1 'polypeptide(L)'
;MGIHLIGRYTPGARKIVAAGPRVIREADPVEAARDYWLRGLRPALGRLSERDRKPIDYLEGPNECEAYPAWESVETARWFARFWVELARIMSRNGFKPCVGSIPVGNPPGTVGEIEAKLEAFLPALREAEKLRGAWSYHAYSLEYSTDPSKERWTSLRYRIFYEYLRRKHPELADLPMILTEGSTGGAIPKGTAGGRGGMRRGSRGG
;
A
#
# COMPACT_ATOMS: atom_id res chain seq x y z
N MET A 1 13.69 7.49 -12.38
CA MET A 1 12.30 7.12 -12.06
C MET A 1 12.21 5.60 -12.02
N GLY A 2 12.11 4.99 -10.84
CA GLY A 2 11.96 3.54 -10.68
C GLY A 2 10.51 3.22 -10.32
N ILE A 3 9.66 2.99 -11.33
CA ILE A 3 8.37 2.34 -11.09
C ILE A 3 8.70 0.85 -10.98
N HIS A 4 8.66 0.30 -9.77
CA HIS A 4 8.77 -1.14 -9.57
C HIS A 4 7.38 -1.75 -9.68
N LEU A 5 7.02 -2.15 -10.90
CA LEU A 5 5.89 -3.04 -11.15
C LEU A 5 6.27 -4.42 -10.62
N ILE A 6 5.69 -4.87 -9.50
CA ILE A 6 5.74 -6.28 -9.10
C ILE A 6 4.62 -7.03 -9.86
N GLY A 7 4.67 -6.96 -11.19
CA GLY A 7 3.79 -7.67 -12.10
C GLY A 7 4.58 -8.77 -12.80
N ARG A 8 4.44 -10.01 -12.31
CA ARG A 8 5.06 -11.28 -12.76
C ARG A 8 6.43 -11.62 -12.16
N TYR A 9 6.39 -12.69 -11.36
CA TYR A 9 7.50 -13.38 -10.70
C TYR A 9 8.67 -13.71 -11.64
N THR A 10 9.87 -13.31 -11.23
CA THR A 10 11.11 -14.06 -11.50
C THR A 10 11.63 -14.66 -10.18
N PRO A 11 12.46 -15.70 -10.20
CA PRO A 11 12.98 -16.36 -8.99
C PRO A 11 13.72 -15.43 -8.00
N GLY A 12 14.05 -14.19 -8.39
CA GLY A 12 14.72 -13.18 -7.57
C GLY A 12 13.82 -12.12 -6.92
N ALA A 13 12.49 -12.15 -7.11
CA ALA A 13 11.59 -11.18 -6.50
C ALA A 13 11.34 -11.51 -5.01
N ARG A 14 11.91 -10.67 -4.15
CA ARG A 14 11.91 -10.77 -2.69
C ARG A 14 10.48 -10.66 -2.12
N LYS A 15 10.11 -11.61 -1.26
CA LYS A 15 8.75 -11.79 -0.71
C LYS A 15 8.36 -10.57 0.16
N ILE A 16 7.16 -10.04 -0.03
CA ILE A 16 6.48 -9.18 0.95
C ILE A 16 5.58 -10.08 1.80
N VAL A 17 5.58 -9.91 3.13
CA VAL A 17 4.74 -10.68 4.05
C VAL A 17 3.68 -9.75 4.63
N ALA A 18 2.41 -10.03 4.34
CA ALA A 18 1.26 -9.40 4.98
C ALA A 18 0.70 -10.31 6.09
N ALA A 19 0.18 -9.74 7.17
CA ALA A 19 -0.46 -10.47 8.26
C ALA A 19 -1.82 -9.83 8.57
N GLY A 20 -2.89 -10.63 8.74
CA GLY A 20 -4.24 -10.11 8.99
C GLY A 20 -4.79 -10.38 10.41
N PRO A 21 -4.27 -9.74 11.46
CA PRO A 21 -4.88 -9.76 12.78
C PRO A 21 -6.12 -8.86 12.87
N ARG A 22 -7.04 -9.16 13.79
CA ARG A 22 -8.31 -8.45 13.99
C ARG A 22 -8.24 -7.57 15.24
N VAL A 23 -8.06 -6.25 15.12
CA VAL A 23 -8.06 -5.31 16.28
C VAL A 23 -8.80 -4.00 16.01
N ILE A 24 -9.26 -3.39 17.11
CA ILE A 24 -10.44 -2.53 17.37
C ILE A 24 -10.29 -1.07 16.85
N ARG A 25 -11.39 -0.53 16.31
CA ARG A 25 -11.59 0.78 15.66
C ARG A 25 -11.33 2.06 16.50
N GLU A 26 -11.01 1.95 17.78
CA GLU A 26 -10.99 3.09 18.73
C GLU A 26 -9.68 3.23 19.54
N ALA A 27 -8.68 2.40 19.28
CA ALA A 27 -7.40 2.47 20.00
C ALA A 27 -6.52 3.66 19.55
N ASP A 28 -5.63 4.10 20.44
CA ASP A 28 -4.54 5.00 20.09
C ASP A 28 -3.72 4.42 18.91
N PRO A 29 -3.40 5.20 17.87
CA PRO A 29 -2.75 4.67 16.68
C PRO A 29 -1.35 4.11 16.92
N VAL A 30 -0.62 4.61 17.93
CA VAL A 30 0.71 4.11 18.27
C VAL A 30 0.59 2.74 18.93
N GLU A 31 -0.34 2.58 19.87
CA GLU A 31 -0.62 1.28 20.49
C GLU A 31 -1.15 0.26 19.48
N ALA A 32 -2.01 0.69 18.55
CA ALA A 32 -2.49 -0.15 17.46
C ALA A 32 -1.35 -0.66 16.55
N ALA A 33 -0.36 0.19 16.25
CA ALA A 33 0.82 -0.19 15.47
C ALA A 33 1.71 -1.22 16.20
N ARG A 34 1.89 -1.03 17.52
CA ARG A 34 2.63 -1.98 18.37
C ARG A 34 1.93 -3.33 18.42
N ASP A 35 0.61 -3.32 18.59
CA ASP A 35 -0.18 -4.54 18.60
C ASP A 35 -0.12 -5.27 17.25
N TYR A 36 -0.27 -4.55 16.14
CA TYR A 36 -0.15 -5.12 14.79
C TYR A 36 1.22 -5.79 14.57
N TRP A 37 2.31 -5.17 15.04
CA TRP A 37 3.62 -5.80 15.02
C TRP A 37 3.67 -7.07 15.86
N LEU A 38 3.25 -6.99 17.13
CA LEU A 38 3.38 -8.09 18.10
C LEU A 38 2.51 -9.30 17.74
N ARG A 39 1.31 -9.07 17.21
CA ARG A 39 0.33 -10.12 16.93
C ARG A 39 0.26 -10.51 15.45
N GLY A 40 0.66 -9.63 14.55
CA GLY A 40 0.65 -9.85 13.10
C GLY A 40 2.03 -10.15 12.54
N LEU A 41 2.82 -9.11 12.29
CA LEU A 41 4.06 -9.22 11.52
C LEU A 41 5.14 -10.05 12.20
N ARG A 42 5.41 -9.84 13.49
CA ARG A 42 6.49 -10.54 14.19
C ARG A 42 6.27 -12.07 14.21
N PRO A 43 5.08 -12.60 14.57
CA PRO A 43 4.81 -14.03 14.46
C PRO A 43 4.89 -14.55 13.02
N ALA A 44 4.40 -13.78 12.04
CA ALA A 44 4.48 -14.18 10.63
C ALA A 44 5.94 -14.34 10.15
N LEU A 45 6.80 -13.39 10.52
CA LEU A 45 8.24 -13.46 10.24
C LEU A 45 8.93 -14.60 10.99
N GLY A 46 8.52 -14.87 12.24
CA GLY A 46 9.06 -15.97 13.05
C GLY A 46 8.75 -17.36 12.51
N ARG A 47 7.71 -17.51 11.66
CA ARG A 47 7.40 -18.76 10.97
C ARG A 47 8.25 -19.01 9.72
N LEU A 48 8.96 -18.00 9.23
CA LEU A 48 9.83 -18.15 8.07
C LEU A 48 11.17 -18.76 8.47
N SER A 49 11.69 -19.65 7.62
CA SER A 49 13.09 -20.07 7.72
C SER A 49 14.02 -18.87 7.56
N GLU A 50 15.24 -18.95 8.08
CA GLU A 50 16.24 -17.90 7.85
C GLU A 50 16.47 -17.66 6.35
N ARG A 51 16.50 -18.73 5.55
CA ARG A 51 16.63 -18.68 4.09
C ARG A 51 15.50 -17.89 3.44
N ASP A 52 14.26 -18.04 3.90
CA ASP A 52 13.10 -17.33 3.36
C ASP A 52 12.99 -15.90 3.86
N ARG A 53 13.46 -15.62 5.08
CA ARG A 53 13.41 -14.30 5.71
C ARG A 53 14.53 -13.39 5.20
N LYS A 54 15.74 -13.92 5.01
CA LYS A 54 16.93 -13.19 4.54
C LYS A 54 16.72 -12.34 3.27
N PRO A 55 15.97 -12.80 2.25
CA PRO A 55 15.72 -11.98 1.07
C PRO A 55 14.71 -10.85 1.31
N ILE A 56 14.01 -10.76 2.44
CA ILE A 56 12.95 -9.75 2.61
C ILE A 56 13.57 -8.38 2.95
N ASP A 57 13.51 -7.43 2.02
CA ASP A 57 13.97 -6.05 2.27
C ASP A 57 12.87 -5.17 2.86
N TYR A 58 11.66 -5.29 2.33
CA TYR A 58 10.53 -4.43 2.65
C TYR A 58 9.45 -5.20 3.41
N LEU A 59 8.87 -4.54 4.41
CA LEU A 59 7.63 -5.00 5.03
C LEU A 59 6.53 -3.99 4.78
N GLU A 60 5.38 -4.52 4.38
CA GLU A 60 4.13 -3.79 4.38
C GLU A 60 3.36 -4.12 5.66
N GLY A 61 2.56 -3.16 6.11
CA GLY A 61 1.66 -3.24 7.25
C GLY A 61 0.32 -3.88 6.87
N PRO A 62 -0.81 -3.39 7.43
CA PRO A 62 -2.14 -3.95 7.18
C PRO A 62 -2.56 -3.79 5.72
N ASN A 63 -3.09 -4.86 5.14
CA ASN A 63 -3.55 -4.87 3.75
C ASN A 63 -4.80 -3.99 3.55
N GLU A 64 -4.76 -3.01 2.65
CA GLU A 64 -5.91 -2.16 2.33
C GLU A 64 -6.55 -1.50 3.57
N CYS A 65 -5.71 -1.03 4.50
CA CYS A 65 -6.12 -0.42 5.77
C CYS A 65 -6.83 -1.37 6.76
N GLU A 66 -7.07 -2.65 6.41
CA GLU A 66 -7.78 -3.68 7.20
C GLU A 66 -8.84 -3.11 8.17
N ALA A 67 -8.64 -3.30 9.49
CA ALA A 67 -9.59 -2.88 10.52
C ALA A 67 -9.33 -1.45 11.05
N TYR A 68 -8.41 -0.71 10.42
CA TYR A 68 -7.92 0.56 10.92
C TYR A 68 -8.61 1.76 10.26
N PRO A 69 -8.92 2.84 11.00
CA PRO A 69 -9.45 4.07 10.41
C PRO A 69 -8.49 4.65 9.37
N ALA A 70 -8.97 4.88 8.14
CA ALA A 70 -8.17 5.45 7.07
C ALA A 70 -9.03 6.07 5.96
N TRP A 71 -8.71 7.29 5.55
CA TRP A 71 -9.23 7.98 4.36
C TRP A 71 -10.70 8.40 4.35
N GLU A 72 -11.53 8.01 5.33
CA GLU A 72 -12.91 8.51 5.46
C GLU A 72 -12.95 10.02 5.69
N SER A 73 -11.99 10.54 6.46
CA SER A 73 -11.85 11.97 6.74
C SER A 73 -10.37 12.38 6.86
N VAL A 74 -10.12 13.68 6.98
CA VAL A 74 -8.78 14.20 7.31
C VAL A 74 -8.31 13.68 8.67
N GLU A 75 -9.23 13.47 9.61
CA GLU A 75 -8.92 12.94 10.94
C GLU A 75 -8.53 11.47 10.89
N THR A 76 -9.23 10.63 10.13
CA THR A 76 -8.84 9.22 10.01
C THR A 76 -7.56 9.06 9.19
N ALA A 77 -7.32 9.91 8.18
CA ALA A 77 -6.02 9.97 7.51
C ALA A 77 -4.89 10.36 8.47
N ARG A 78 -5.11 11.32 9.39
CA ARG A 78 -4.14 11.68 10.43
C ARG A 78 -3.90 10.55 11.43
N TRP A 79 -4.96 9.86 11.84
CA TRP A 79 -4.86 8.68 12.69
C TRP A 79 -3.98 7.62 12.03
N PHE A 80 -4.24 7.32 10.75
CA PHE A 80 -3.49 6.34 9.97
C PHE A 80 -2.02 6.74 9.80
N ALA A 81 -1.74 8.03 9.63
CA ALA A 81 -0.38 8.55 9.57
C ALA A 81 0.39 8.22 10.86
N ARG A 82 -0.20 8.48 12.03
CA ARG A 82 0.44 8.19 13.33
C ARG A 82 0.69 6.69 13.53
N PHE A 83 -0.25 5.86 13.09
CA PHE A 83 -0.09 4.40 13.10
C PHE A 83 1.12 3.98 12.25
N TRP A 84 1.18 4.45 11.00
CA TRP A 84 2.27 4.10 10.10
C TRP A 84 3.63 4.64 10.51
N VAL A 85 3.70 5.82 11.14
CA VAL A 85 4.96 6.34 11.69
C VAL A 85 5.53 5.38 12.72
N GLU A 86 4.73 4.92 13.69
CA GLU A 86 5.22 3.99 14.71
C GLU A 86 5.54 2.61 14.09
N LEU A 87 4.66 2.09 13.23
CA LEU A 87 4.89 0.79 12.60
C LEU A 87 6.17 0.81 11.73
N ALA A 88 6.41 1.88 10.98
CA ALA A 88 7.60 2.05 10.16
C ALA A 88 8.89 2.04 11.02
N ARG A 89 8.86 2.73 12.16
CA ARG A 89 9.98 2.72 13.12
C ARG A 89 10.22 1.33 13.70
N ILE A 90 9.17 0.59 14.01
CA ILE A 90 9.29 -0.78 14.52
C ILE A 90 9.88 -1.70 13.45
N MET A 91 9.37 -1.66 12.21
CA MET A 91 9.91 -2.42 11.07
C MET A 91 11.41 -2.14 10.87
N SER A 92 11.79 -0.86 10.87
CA SER A 92 13.19 -0.44 10.71
C SER A 92 14.09 -0.92 11.83
N ARG A 93 13.67 -0.80 13.10
CA ARG A 93 14.41 -1.34 14.26
C ARG A 93 14.60 -2.86 14.18
N ASN A 94 13.79 -3.56 13.40
CA ASN A 94 13.88 -5.01 13.20
C ASN A 94 14.54 -5.40 11.87
N GLY A 95 15.21 -4.45 11.20
CA GLY A 95 16.03 -4.71 10.02
C GLY A 95 15.32 -4.64 8.68
N PHE A 96 14.08 -4.14 8.64
CA PHE A 96 13.29 -4.05 7.41
C PHE A 96 13.06 -2.60 6.99
N LYS A 97 13.01 -2.34 5.68
CA LYS A 97 12.56 -1.07 5.14
C LYS A 97 11.02 -1.02 5.20
N PRO A 98 10.42 0.06 5.70
CA PRO A 98 8.96 0.15 5.74
C PRO A 98 8.41 0.43 4.35
N CYS A 99 7.33 -0.26 3.98
CA CYS A 99 6.48 0.04 2.84
C CYS A 99 5.12 0.51 3.38
N VAL A 100 4.90 1.82 3.39
CA VAL A 100 3.78 2.45 4.09
C VAL A 100 2.55 2.63 3.22
N GLY A 101 1.38 2.55 3.83
CA GLY A 101 0.10 2.88 3.20
C GLY A 101 -0.74 1.64 2.92
N SER A 102 -0.28 0.72 2.07
CA SER A 102 -1.11 -0.34 1.47
C SER A 102 -2.44 0.24 0.99
N ILE A 103 -2.36 1.28 0.16
CA ILE A 103 -3.51 2.13 -0.12
C ILE A 103 -4.42 1.43 -1.14
N PRO A 104 -5.68 1.15 -0.79
CA PRO A 104 -6.60 0.45 -1.69
C PRO A 104 -6.95 1.30 -2.91
N VAL A 105 -7.33 0.61 -3.99
CA VAL A 105 -7.82 1.26 -5.21
C VAL A 105 -8.92 2.29 -4.90
N GLY A 106 -8.88 3.43 -5.60
CA GLY A 106 -9.81 4.55 -5.42
C GLY A 106 -9.54 5.46 -4.22
N ASN A 107 -8.69 5.05 -3.26
CA ASN A 107 -8.45 5.84 -2.06
C ASN A 107 -7.29 6.85 -2.22
N PRO A 108 -7.34 8.00 -1.50
CA PRO A 108 -8.47 8.50 -0.71
C PRO A 108 -9.70 8.86 -1.59
N PRO A 109 -10.94 8.78 -1.05
CA PRO A 109 -12.14 9.15 -1.79
C PRO A 109 -12.36 10.67 -1.80
N GLY A 110 -13.19 11.14 -2.73
CA GLY A 110 -13.62 12.53 -2.85
C GLY A 110 -13.02 13.27 -4.06
N THR A 111 -13.26 14.58 -4.08
CA THR A 111 -12.69 15.54 -5.03
C THR A 111 -11.16 15.64 -4.88
N VAL A 112 -10.48 16.22 -5.88
CA VAL A 112 -9.02 16.41 -5.81
C VAL A 112 -8.60 17.21 -4.57
N GLY A 113 -9.33 18.26 -4.20
CA GLY A 113 -9.04 19.03 -2.99
C GLY A 113 -9.19 18.22 -1.69
N GLU A 114 -10.21 17.37 -1.60
CA GLU A 114 -10.41 16.50 -0.43
C GLU A 114 -9.37 15.38 -0.34
N ILE A 115 -8.93 14.85 -1.48
CA ILE A 115 -7.82 13.90 -1.55
C ILE A 115 -6.57 14.58 -1.02
N GLU A 116 -6.21 15.75 -1.55
CA GLU A 116 -5.01 16.47 -1.14
C GLU A 116 -5.03 16.82 0.35
N ALA A 117 -6.18 17.20 0.92
CA ALA A 117 -6.30 17.45 2.36
C ALA A 117 -6.01 16.19 3.21
N LYS A 118 -6.44 15.01 2.74
CA LYS A 118 -6.15 13.72 3.41
C LYS A 118 -4.69 13.30 3.20
N LEU A 119 -4.12 13.56 2.02
CA LEU A 119 -2.69 13.32 1.77
C LEU A 119 -1.81 14.20 2.65
N GLU A 120 -2.16 15.47 2.83
CA GLU A 120 -1.47 16.40 3.72
C GLU A 120 -1.46 15.87 5.17
N ALA A 121 -2.61 15.36 5.64
CA ALA A 121 -2.69 14.72 6.96
C ALA A 121 -1.86 13.42 7.07
N PHE A 122 -1.61 12.74 5.94
CA PHE A 122 -0.83 11.50 5.88
C PHE A 122 0.69 11.71 5.72
N LEU A 123 1.15 12.93 5.36
CA LEU A 123 2.57 13.25 5.14
C LEU A 123 3.54 12.78 6.23
N PRO A 124 3.21 12.80 7.54
CA PRO A 124 4.12 12.30 8.56
C PRO A 124 4.58 10.87 8.31
N ALA A 125 3.71 9.99 7.80
CA ALA A 125 4.07 8.61 7.47
C ALA A 125 5.00 8.53 6.25
N LEU A 126 4.76 9.35 5.22
CA LEU A 126 5.63 9.41 4.04
C LEU A 126 7.03 9.94 4.39
N ARG A 127 7.11 10.98 5.24
CA ARG A 127 8.38 11.51 5.74
C ARG A 127 9.15 10.50 6.59
N GLU A 128 8.45 9.75 7.45
CA GLU A 128 9.10 8.70 8.22
C GLU A 128 9.59 7.56 7.32
N ALA A 129 8.83 7.17 6.31
CA ALA A 129 9.28 6.19 5.32
C ALA A 129 10.53 6.69 4.57
N GLU A 130 10.55 7.94 4.12
CA GLU A 130 11.68 8.58 3.43
C GLU A 130 12.95 8.55 4.31
N LYS A 131 12.85 9.04 5.55
CA LYS A 131 13.93 9.00 6.55
C LYS A 131 14.48 7.59 6.78
N LEU A 132 13.61 6.58 6.74
CA LEU A 132 13.98 5.18 6.96
C LEU A 132 14.38 4.45 5.66
N ARG A 133 14.55 5.18 4.55
CA ARG A 133 14.85 4.64 3.20
C ARG A 133 13.84 3.58 2.76
N GLY A 134 12.60 3.78 3.15
CA GLY A 134 11.44 2.97 2.85
C GLY A 134 10.79 3.32 1.52
N ALA A 135 9.52 2.99 1.42
CA ALA A 135 8.66 3.22 0.28
C ALA A 135 7.22 3.47 0.76
N TRP A 136 6.35 3.91 -0.15
CA TRP A 136 4.90 3.83 0.03
C TRP A 136 4.29 2.89 -1.02
N SER A 137 3.05 2.45 -0.82
CA SER A 137 2.39 1.50 -1.72
C SER A 137 0.98 1.88 -2.10
N TYR A 138 0.57 1.37 -3.26
CA TYR A 138 -0.75 1.57 -3.84
C TYR A 138 -1.25 0.32 -4.57
N HIS A 139 -2.53 0.01 -4.44
CA HIS A 139 -3.18 -1.10 -5.13
C HIS A 139 -3.80 -0.61 -6.44
N ALA A 140 -3.18 -0.96 -7.57
CA ALA A 140 -3.53 -0.44 -8.89
C ALA A 140 -4.46 -1.40 -9.65
N TYR A 141 -5.73 -1.43 -9.28
CA TYR A 141 -6.76 -2.19 -9.99
C TYR A 141 -7.55 -1.32 -10.98
N SER A 142 -7.81 -1.84 -12.18
CA SER A 142 -8.87 -1.29 -13.04
C SER A 142 -10.22 -1.83 -12.57
N LEU A 143 -11.12 -0.96 -12.11
CA LEU A 143 -12.47 -1.37 -11.69
C LEU A 143 -13.38 -1.64 -12.90
N GLU A 144 -13.23 -0.86 -13.96
CA GLU A 144 -13.78 -1.12 -15.28
C GLU A 144 -12.59 -1.05 -16.24
N TYR A 145 -12.39 -2.10 -17.04
CA TYR A 145 -11.23 -2.12 -17.94
C TYR A 145 -11.33 -0.96 -18.93
N SER A 146 -10.34 -0.06 -18.88
CA SER A 146 -10.24 1.04 -19.82
C SER A 146 -8.80 1.29 -20.25
N THR A 147 -8.63 1.79 -21.47
CA THR A 147 -7.37 2.37 -21.94
C THR A 147 -7.36 3.89 -21.81
N ASP A 148 -8.47 4.51 -21.37
CA ASP A 148 -8.59 5.95 -21.16
C ASP A 148 -7.90 6.36 -19.85
N PRO A 149 -6.78 7.12 -19.91
CA PRO A 149 -6.06 7.54 -18.72
C PRO A 149 -6.91 8.43 -17.79
N SER A 150 -7.91 9.13 -18.34
CA SER A 150 -8.80 10.00 -17.56
C SER A 150 -9.73 9.19 -16.65
N LYS A 151 -10.18 8.01 -17.11
CA LYS A 151 -10.94 7.06 -16.29
C LYS A 151 -10.02 6.36 -15.28
N GLU A 152 -8.90 5.84 -15.76
CA GLU A 152 -7.96 5.09 -14.92
C GLU A 152 -7.28 5.96 -13.84
N ARG A 153 -7.25 7.29 -14.01
CA ARG A 153 -6.82 8.25 -12.97
C ARG A 153 -7.62 8.14 -11.67
N TRP A 154 -8.83 7.59 -11.71
CA TRP A 154 -9.65 7.37 -10.51
C TRP A 154 -9.51 5.95 -9.94
N THR A 155 -8.75 5.07 -10.60
CA THR A 155 -8.58 3.65 -10.26
C THR A 155 -7.10 3.24 -10.33
N SER A 156 -6.66 2.53 -11.38
CA SER A 156 -5.32 1.95 -11.45
C SER A 156 -4.20 2.98 -11.51
N LEU A 157 -4.49 4.21 -11.96
CA LEU A 157 -3.54 5.33 -12.08
C LEU A 157 -3.74 6.40 -11.00
N ARG A 158 -4.55 6.13 -9.96
CA ARG A 158 -4.84 7.08 -8.86
C ARG A 158 -3.59 7.63 -8.19
N TYR A 159 -2.55 6.82 -8.06
CA TYR A 159 -1.24 7.23 -7.53
C TYR A 159 -0.64 8.45 -8.25
N ARG A 160 -1.06 8.76 -9.49
CA ARG A 160 -0.61 9.97 -10.20
C ARG A 160 -1.07 11.26 -9.53
N ILE A 161 -2.25 11.27 -8.91
CA ILE A 161 -2.74 12.42 -8.12
C ILE A 161 -1.78 12.69 -6.95
N PHE A 162 -1.30 11.63 -6.30
CA PHE A 162 -0.35 11.75 -5.19
C PHE A 162 0.96 12.34 -5.67
N TYR A 163 1.51 11.82 -6.78
CA TYR A 163 2.76 12.35 -7.33
C TYR A 163 2.66 13.81 -7.77
N GLU A 164 1.55 14.20 -8.41
CA GLU A 164 1.33 15.59 -8.80
C GLU A 164 1.25 16.52 -7.59
N TYR A 165 0.54 16.08 -6.54
CA TYR A 165 0.49 16.80 -5.27
C TYR A 165 1.87 16.90 -4.60
N LEU A 166 2.59 15.79 -4.44
CA LEU A 166 3.92 15.76 -3.81
C LEU A 166 4.91 16.62 -4.58
N ARG A 167 5.01 16.49 -5.91
CA ARG A 167 5.90 17.34 -6.73
C ARG A 167 5.62 18.83 -6.58
N ARG A 168 4.34 19.20 -6.43
CA ARG A 168 3.92 20.60 -6.35
C ARG A 168 4.07 21.18 -4.94
N LYS A 169 3.88 20.39 -3.89
CA LYS A 169 3.76 20.88 -2.50
C LYS A 169 4.84 20.37 -1.55
N HIS A 170 5.35 19.17 -1.78
CA HIS A 170 6.33 18.47 -0.93
C HIS A 170 7.39 17.78 -1.82
N PRO A 171 8.16 18.55 -2.62
CA PRO A 171 9.08 17.99 -3.61
C PRO A 171 10.18 17.12 -2.99
N GLU A 172 10.47 17.27 -1.69
CA GLU A 172 11.38 16.40 -0.94
C GLU A 172 10.89 14.94 -0.87
N LEU A 173 9.59 14.72 -1.00
CA LEU A 173 8.97 13.38 -1.01
C LEU A 173 8.65 12.89 -2.43
N ALA A 174 8.89 13.69 -3.47
CA ALA A 174 8.52 13.34 -4.84
C ALA A 174 9.28 12.12 -5.39
N ASP A 175 10.49 11.88 -4.87
CA ASP A 175 11.34 10.75 -5.23
C ASP A 175 11.25 9.57 -4.25
N LEU A 176 10.38 9.65 -3.22
CA LEU A 176 10.10 8.53 -2.33
C LEU A 176 9.61 7.33 -3.17
N PRO A 177 10.27 6.15 -3.10
CA PRO A 177 9.87 4.99 -3.87
C PRO A 177 8.41 4.63 -3.62
N MET A 178 7.69 4.33 -4.70
CA MET A 178 6.35 3.78 -4.66
C MET A 178 6.37 2.36 -5.21
N ILE A 179 5.73 1.44 -4.50
CA ILE A 179 5.60 0.04 -4.89
C ILE A 179 4.13 -0.24 -5.18
N LEU A 180 3.85 -0.76 -6.38
CA LEU A 180 2.54 -1.34 -6.68
C LEU A 180 2.51 -2.76 -6.11
N THR A 181 1.97 -2.91 -4.91
CA THR A 181 1.93 -4.18 -4.16
C THR A 181 0.81 -5.10 -4.64
N GLU A 182 -0.25 -4.51 -5.21
CA GLU A 182 -1.31 -5.23 -5.91
C GLU A 182 -1.69 -4.52 -7.21
N GLY A 183 -2.18 -5.28 -8.19
CA GLY A 183 -2.74 -4.71 -9.41
C GLY A 183 -3.21 -5.77 -10.40
N SER A 184 -4.30 -5.46 -11.10
CA SER A 184 -4.85 -6.30 -12.16
C SER A 184 -5.80 -5.50 -13.05
N THR A 185 -5.97 -5.97 -14.27
CA THR A 185 -6.97 -5.49 -15.24
C THR A 185 -8.11 -6.49 -15.31
N GLY A 186 -9.31 -6.08 -14.90
CA GLY A 186 -10.50 -6.94 -14.89
C GLY A 186 -11.25 -6.69 -13.59
N GLY A 187 -12.42 -6.05 -13.71
CA GLY A 187 -13.15 -5.41 -12.62
C GLY A 187 -13.26 -6.23 -11.34
N ALA A 188 -13.47 -5.53 -10.23
CA ALA A 188 -13.54 -6.06 -8.87
C ALA A 188 -14.07 -7.50 -8.84
N ILE A 189 -13.22 -8.44 -8.42
CA ILE A 189 -13.69 -9.78 -8.09
C ILE A 189 -14.76 -9.58 -7.01
N PRO A 190 -16.03 -9.97 -7.24
CA PRO A 190 -17.08 -9.75 -6.26
C PRO A 190 -16.67 -10.38 -4.92
N LYS A 191 -16.82 -9.64 -3.82
CA LYS A 191 -16.61 -10.16 -2.46
C LYS A 191 -17.41 -11.46 -2.31
N GLY A 192 -16.69 -12.59 -2.17
CA GLY A 192 -17.30 -13.90 -1.95
C GLY A 192 -16.70 -15.07 -2.74
N THR A 193 -15.81 -14.85 -3.70
CA THR A 193 -15.16 -15.96 -4.43
C THR A 193 -13.73 -16.19 -3.93
N ALA A 194 -13.59 -17.10 -2.97
CA ALA A 194 -12.32 -17.74 -2.71
C ALA A 194 -11.87 -18.50 -3.98
N GLY A 195 -10.71 -18.16 -4.54
CA GLY A 195 -9.99 -19.02 -5.49
C GLY A 195 -10.24 -18.81 -6.99
N GLY A 196 -10.46 -17.59 -7.48
CA GLY A 196 -10.54 -17.32 -8.92
C GLY A 196 -9.17 -17.09 -9.57
N ARG A 197 -8.62 -18.10 -10.26
CA ARG A 197 -7.44 -17.91 -11.14
C ARG A 197 -7.78 -16.90 -12.23
N GLY A 198 -7.08 -15.76 -12.25
CA GLY A 198 -7.13 -14.78 -13.34
C GLY A 198 -6.58 -15.37 -14.64
N GLY A 199 -7.40 -16.14 -15.35
CA GLY A 199 -7.12 -16.65 -16.68
C GLY A 199 -7.34 -15.57 -17.72
N MET A 200 -6.26 -14.92 -18.15
CA MET A 200 -6.25 -14.02 -19.31
C MET A 200 -6.67 -14.81 -20.55
N ARG A 201 -7.91 -14.63 -21.06
CA ARG A 201 -8.28 -15.11 -22.41
C ARG A 201 -7.46 -14.33 -23.42
N ARG A 202 -6.46 -14.98 -24.01
CA ARG A 202 -5.80 -14.50 -25.23
C ARG A 202 -6.85 -14.43 -26.33
N GLY A 203 -7.09 -13.23 -26.85
CA GLY A 203 -7.84 -13.06 -28.11
C GLY A 203 -7.12 -13.78 -29.23
N SER A 204 -7.83 -14.69 -29.90
CA SER A 204 -7.40 -15.31 -31.14
C SER A 204 -7.41 -14.26 -32.25
N ARG A 205 -6.27 -14.04 -32.91
CA ARG A 205 -6.25 -13.45 -34.25
C ARG A 205 -6.68 -14.55 -35.24
N GLY A 206 -7.84 -14.39 -35.88
CA GLY A 206 -8.06 -14.87 -37.25
C GLY A 206 -7.73 -13.71 -38.18
N GLY A 207 -7.06 -13.89 -39.31
CA GLY A 207 -7.28 -14.95 -40.29
C GLY A 207 -8.00 -14.27 -41.45
#